data_AF-A0AA88UCF7-F1
#
_entry.id   AF-A0AA88UCF7-F1
#
_cell.length_a   1.000
_cell.length_b   1.000
_cell.length_c   1.000
_cell.angle_alpha   90.00
_cell.angle_beta   90.00
_cell.angle_gamma   90.00
#
_symmetry.space_group_name_H-M   'P 1'
#
loop_
_entity.id
_entity.type
_entity.pdbx_description
1 polymer ?
#
loop_
_entity_poly.entity_id
_entity_poly.type
_entity_poly.pdbx_seq_one_letter_code
_entity_poly.pdbx_strand_id
1 'polypeptide(L)'
;MATQILKKLTSKLRITTTRHRTKTTSSQYVATRARDPTFEKHMDAHKNLLKVVAVQDLLLAAPTPTPTPTTHPPSLSVDFLDRLSQKFHLNRGAAAFLRHYPHIFHVFYNPTKSQPYFKLTESATKIAQQEAAAVYDSLPLVIDRLVRLLSMSLTKELPLRAIFKVWRELGLPDDFEDSVISRNPNLFGLCDAEEPNTHILKLVDENSGSNLVAAVENWRVIECCREGCSVDRTEIRYSFNHGYPPGMRLGKNFKAKVKEWQGLAYVGPYEEMGEKRRTKRGVKALQKRAVGVVHEFLSLTVEKTVEVEKISHFRKWFGIDLNIRDLFLDHPGMFYLSTKGKRHTVFLREAYEKGRLIDPNPVYEARRKLLDLVVLGRRGVSLDFKSRNTGRNIDHGFQEQEND
;
A
#
# COMPACT_ATOMS: atom_id res chain seq x y z
N MET A 1 -15.35 33.50 75.11
CA MET A 1 -14.47 32.35 74.80
C MET A 1 -15.17 31.41 73.83
N ALA A 2 -15.12 31.69 72.53
CA ALA A 2 -15.64 30.77 71.50
C ALA A 2 -15.02 31.03 70.11
N THR A 3 -13.74 31.41 70.06
CA THR A 3 -13.00 31.72 68.82
C THR A 3 -11.91 30.68 68.51
N GLN A 4 -12.10 29.43 68.94
CA GLN A 4 -11.18 28.32 68.63
C GLN A 4 -11.85 27.02 68.13
N ILE A 5 -13.10 27.08 67.65
CA ILE A 5 -13.78 25.89 67.09
C ILE A 5 -13.94 25.94 65.55
N LEU A 6 -13.71 27.10 64.91
CA LEU A 6 -13.87 27.24 63.45
C LEU A 6 -12.58 27.06 62.61
N LYS A 7 -11.46 26.63 63.23
CA LYS A 7 -10.17 26.40 62.52
C LYS A 7 -9.79 24.92 62.34
N LYS A 8 -10.70 23.97 62.57
CA LYS A 8 -10.43 22.52 62.46
C LYS A 8 -11.22 21.76 61.38
N LEU A 9 -11.85 22.47 60.44
CA LEU A 9 -12.58 21.83 59.32
C LEU A 9 -12.07 22.20 57.92
N THR A 10 -10.95 22.92 57.80
CA THR A 10 -10.37 23.33 56.51
C THR A 10 -9.08 22.60 56.12
N SER A 11 -8.75 21.47 56.76
CA SER A 11 -7.60 20.67 56.34
C SER A 11 -8.04 19.32 55.74
N LYS A 12 -7.76 19.15 54.45
CA LYS A 12 -7.85 17.94 53.62
C LYS A 12 -9.17 17.74 52.84
N LEU A 13 -9.38 18.61 51.86
CA LEU A 13 -9.67 18.11 50.51
C LEU A 13 -8.44 18.37 49.64
N ARG A 14 -7.46 17.48 49.74
CA ARG A 14 -6.59 17.22 48.59
C ARG A 14 -7.52 16.64 47.55
N ILE A 15 -7.98 17.47 46.62
CA ILE A 15 -8.40 17.00 45.31
C ILE A 15 -7.13 16.37 44.75
N THR A 16 -6.98 15.06 44.97
CA THR A 16 -6.16 14.24 44.12
C THR A 16 -6.79 14.43 42.75
N THR A 17 -6.22 15.33 41.94
CA THR A 17 -6.33 15.23 40.50
C THR A 17 -5.64 13.92 40.15
N THR A 18 -6.36 12.82 40.33
CA THR A 18 -6.14 11.59 39.59
C THR A 18 -6.24 12.05 38.16
N ARG A 19 -5.09 12.34 37.57
CA ARG A 19 -4.94 12.53 36.15
C ARG A 19 -5.26 11.16 35.57
N HIS A 20 -6.54 10.86 35.44
CA HIS A 20 -7.05 9.72 34.73
C HIS A 20 -6.46 9.89 33.35
N ARG A 21 -5.38 9.15 33.08
CA ARG A 21 -4.90 8.93 31.73
C ARG A 21 -6.05 8.21 31.07
N THR A 22 -6.92 8.97 30.42
CA THR A 22 -7.95 8.42 29.55
C THR A 22 -7.21 7.47 28.63
N LYS A 23 -7.54 6.18 28.69
CA LYS A 23 -7.03 5.19 27.75
C LYS A 23 -7.59 5.61 26.39
N THR A 24 -6.87 6.49 25.69
CA THR A 24 -7.22 6.90 24.34
C THR A 24 -7.30 5.63 23.51
N THR A 25 -8.47 5.31 22.97
CA THR A 25 -8.60 4.14 22.12
C THR A 25 -7.75 4.34 20.86
N SER A 26 -7.29 3.27 20.21
CA SER A 26 -6.55 3.43 18.95
C SER A 26 -7.36 4.20 17.90
N SER A 27 -8.69 4.15 17.92
CA SER A 27 -9.55 4.95 17.03
C SER A 27 -9.49 6.46 17.34
N GLN A 28 -9.53 6.84 18.62
CA GLN A 28 -9.35 8.23 19.04
C GLN A 28 -7.95 8.73 18.69
N TYR A 29 -6.91 7.90 18.88
CA TYR A 29 -5.54 8.29 18.54
C TYR A 29 -5.39 8.56 17.04
N VAL A 30 -5.92 7.66 16.20
CA VAL A 30 -6.00 7.86 14.75
C VAL A 30 -6.72 9.16 14.39
N ALA A 31 -7.81 9.51 15.07
CA ALA A 31 -8.58 10.72 14.77
C ALA A 31 -7.80 12.00 15.09
N THR A 32 -6.97 11.98 16.13
CA THR A 32 -6.16 13.15 16.58
C THR A 32 -4.87 13.39 15.78
N ARG A 33 -4.52 12.51 14.84
CA ARG A 33 -3.26 12.61 14.09
C ARG A 33 -3.22 13.84 13.17
N ALA A 34 -2.02 14.37 12.93
CA ALA A 34 -1.81 15.38 11.90
C ALA A 34 -2.01 14.75 10.50
N ARG A 35 -3.01 15.23 9.76
CA ARG A 35 -3.29 14.75 8.40
C ARG A 35 -2.35 15.44 7.41
N ASP A 36 -1.90 14.67 6.42
CA ASP A 36 -1.06 15.18 5.35
C ASP A 36 -1.88 15.28 4.05
N PRO A 37 -2.20 16.50 3.56
CA PRO A 37 -3.03 16.68 2.38
C PRO A 37 -2.51 15.95 1.14
N THR A 38 -1.19 15.76 1.02
CA THR A 38 -0.54 15.13 -0.13
C THR A 38 -0.93 13.66 -0.23
N PHE A 39 -0.77 12.92 0.87
CA PHE A 39 -1.12 11.50 0.95
C PHE A 39 -2.64 11.30 0.94
N GLU A 40 -3.41 12.20 1.55
CA GLU A 40 -4.88 12.12 1.50
C GLU A 40 -5.40 12.28 0.07
N LYS A 41 -4.85 13.23 -0.70
CA LYS A 41 -5.18 13.43 -2.12
C LYS A 41 -4.77 12.22 -2.95
N HIS A 42 -3.59 11.65 -2.70
CA HIS A 42 -3.14 10.41 -3.35
C HIS A 42 -4.16 9.28 -3.11
N MET A 43 -4.60 9.11 -1.87
CA MET A 43 -5.54 8.04 -1.50
C MET A 43 -6.96 8.23 -2.05
N ASP A 44 -7.39 9.46 -2.33
CA ASP A 44 -8.69 9.71 -2.93
C ASP A 44 -8.81 9.12 -4.35
N ALA A 45 -7.72 9.08 -5.12
CA ALA A 45 -7.67 8.39 -6.40
C ALA A 45 -7.36 6.90 -6.24
N HIS A 46 -6.44 6.54 -5.33
CA HIS A 46 -6.00 5.17 -5.13
C HIS A 46 -7.15 4.22 -4.69
N LYS A 47 -8.08 4.68 -3.84
CA LYS A 47 -9.25 3.86 -3.44
C LYS A 47 -10.15 3.45 -4.62
N ASN A 48 -10.16 4.24 -5.68
CA ASN A 48 -10.89 3.95 -6.91
C ASN A 48 -10.07 3.02 -7.82
N LEU A 49 -8.75 3.20 -7.87
CA LEU A 49 -7.83 2.31 -8.56
C LEU A 49 -7.98 0.87 -8.07
N LEU A 50 -8.05 0.62 -6.77
CA LEU A 50 -8.24 -0.73 -6.22
C LEU A 50 -9.52 -1.42 -6.76
N LYS A 51 -10.59 -0.66 -6.99
CA LYS A 51 -11.82 -1.20 -7.59
C LYS A 51 -11.64 -1.49 -9.07
N VAL A 52 -10.96 -0.61 -9.79
CA VAL A 52 -10.65 -0.78 -11.21
C VAL A 52 -9.77 -2.00 -11.43
N VAL A 53 -8.71 -2.16 -10.63
CA VAL A 53 -7.83 -3.33 -10.65
C VAL A 53 -8.62 -4.60 -10.37
N ALA A 54 -9.52 -4.62 -9.38
CA ALA A 54 -10.33 -5.80 -9.10
C ALA A 54 -11.25 -6.22 -10.26
N VAL A 55 -11.80 -5.26 -11.02
CA VAL A 55 -12.60 -5.55 -12.22
C VAL A 55 -11.71 -5.94 -13.41
N GLN A 56 -10.52 -5.34 -13.53
CA GLN A 56 -9.51 -5.71 -14.52
C GLN A 56 -9.03 -7.16 -14.31
N ASP A 57 -8.66 -7.53 -13.09
CA ASP A 57 -8.22 -8.88 -12.72
C ASP A 57 -9.31 -9.91 -13.02
N LEU A 58 -10.57 -9.60 -12.70
CA LEU A 58 -11.72 -10.46 -13.05
C LEU A 58 -11.81 -10.70 -14.56
N LEU A 59 -11.57 -9.67 -15.35
CA LEU A 59 -11.64 -9.74 -16.80
C LEU A 59 -10.47 -10.53 -17.39
N LEU A 60 -9.26 -10.34 -16.85
CA LEU A 60 -8.07 -11.06 -17.29
C LEU A 60 -8.10 -12.54 -16.88
N ALA A 61 -8.73 -12.87 -15.75
CA ALA A 61 -8.95 -14.24 -15.29
C ALA A 61 -10.13 -14.95 -15.98
N ALA A 62 -10.92 -14.23 -16.79
CA ALA A 62 -12.08 -14.81 -17.45
C ALA A 62 -11.63 -15.84 -18.50
N PRO A 63 -12.15 -17.08 -18.48
CA PRO A 63 -11.81 -18.07 -19.48
C PRO A 63 -12.29 -17.62 -20.86
N THR A 64 -11.37 -17.50 -21.82
CA THR A 64 -11.72 -17.31 -23.23
C THR A 64 -12.28 -18.62 -23.76
N PRO A 65 -13.50 -18.63 -24.35
CA PRO A 65 -14.19 -19.86 -24.75
C PRO A 65 -13.53 -20.66 -25.88
N THR A 66 -12.38 -20.22 -26.41
CA THR A 66 -11.67 -20.90 -27.50
C THR A 66 -10.16 -20.95 -27.24
N PRO A 67 -9.51 -22.13 -27.32
CA PRO A 67 -8.06 -22.31 -27.21
C PRO A 67 -7.32 -21.95 -28.52
N THR A 68 -7.95 -21.22 -29.42
CA THR A 68 -7.28 -20.60 -30.57
C THR A 68 -6.78 -19.22 -30.17
N PRO A 69 -5.63 -18.75 -30.69
CA PRO A 69 -5.14 -17.39 -30.47
C PRO A 69 -6.14 -16.42 -31.11
N THR A 70 -7.17 -16.05 -30.35
CA THR A 70 -8.25 -15.21 -30.82
C THR A 70 -7.85 -13.77 -30.59
N THR A 71 -7.85 -12.99 -31.67
CA THR A 71 -7.50 -11.56 -31.76
C THR A 71 -8.40 -10.63 -30.92
N HIS A 72 -9.34 -11.17 -30.14
CA HIS A 72 -10.32 -10.38 -29.40
C HIS A 72 -10.07 -10.43 -27.89
N PRO A 73 -9.94 -9.27 -27.23
CA PRO A 73 -9.70 -9.22 -25.80
C PRO A 73 -10.87 -9.85 -25.02
N PRO A 74 -10.60 -10.45 -23.85
CA PRO A 74 -11.63 -11.03 -22.99
C PRO A 74 -12.73 -10.01 -22.69
N SER A 75 -13.98 -10.47 -22.72
CA SER A 75 -15.15 -9.65 -22.44
C SER A 75 -16.13 -10.38 -21.53
N LEU A 76 -16.78 -9.63 -20.65
CA LEU A 76 -17.71 -10.15 -19.65
C LEU A 76 -19.05 -9.42 -19.77
N SER A 77 -20.14 -10.10 -19.39
CA SER A 77 -21.45 -9.44 -19.35
C SER A 77 -21.51 -8.46 -18.18
N VAL A 78 -22.18 -7.33 -18.39
CA VAL A 78 -22.38 -6.33 -17.33
C VAL A 78 -23.23 -6.92 -16.19
N ASP A 79 -24.18 -7.80 -16.52
CA ASP A 79 -25.02 -8.50 -15.54
C ASP A 79 -24.21 -9.44 -14.63
N PHE A 80 -23.16 -10.08 -15.17
CA PHE A 80 -22.24 -10.88 -14.35
C PHE A 80 -21.47 -10.01 -13.36
N LEU A 81 -20.95 -8.87 -13.82
CA LEU A 81 -20.29 -7.90 -12.93
C LEU A 81 -21.27 -7.34 -11.89
N ASP A 82 -22.54 -7.15 -12.26
CA ASP A 82 -23.53 -6.57 -11.36
C ASP A 82 -23.85 -7.49 -10.17
N ARG A 83 -23.87 -8.81 -10.38
CA ARG A 83 -23.95 -9.80 -9.28
C ARG A 83 -22.77 -9.70 -8.30
N LEU A 84 -21.63 -9.18 -8.75
CA LEU A 84 -20.43 -8.98 -7.93
C LEU A 84 -20.30 -7.55 -7.41
N SER A 85 -21.26 -6.65 -7.70
CA SER A 85 -21.22 -5.23 -7.29
C SER A 85 -21.00 -5.05 -5.79
N GLN A 86 -21.62 -5.88 -4.94
CA GLN A 86 -21.43 -5.80 -3.48
C GLN A 86 -20.02 -6.22 -3.06
N LYS A 87 -19.49 -7.29 -3.66
CA LYS A 87 -18.13 -7.81 -3.39
C LYS A 87 -17.06 -6.80 -3.78
N PHE A 88 -17.20 -6.13 -4.92
CA PHE A 88 -16.28 -5.09 -5.39
C PHE A 88 -16.62 -3.68 -4.91
N HIS A 89 -17.68 -3.53 -4.12
CA HIS A 89 -18.14 -2.26 -3.56
C HIS A 89 -18.42 -1.20 -4.63
N LEU A 90 -19.12 -1.62 -5.69
CA LEU A 90 -19.61 -0.78 -6.77
C LEU A 90 -20.94 -0.12 -6.32
N ASN A 91 -20.84 0.89 -5.46
CA ASN A 91 -22.01 1.48 -4.76
C ASN A 91 -23.13 2.00 -5.67
N ARG A 92 -22.86 2.27 -6.96
CA ARG A 92 -23.86 2.75 -7.95
C ARG A 92 -24.21 1.69 -9.00
N GLY A 93 -23.83 0.44 -8.78
CA GLY A 93 -23.98 -0.68 -9.73
C GLY A 93 -22.85 -0.76 -10.76
N ALA A 94 -22.77 -1.91 -11.43
CA ALA A 94 -21.73 -2.21 -12.40
C ALA A 94 -21.74 -1.25 -13.59
N ALA A 95 -22.91 -1.03 -14.20
CA ALA A 95 -23.04 -0.17 -15.38
C ALA A 95 -22.62 1.29 -15.10
N ALA A 96 -22.96 1.84 -13.93
CA ALA A 96 -22.56 3.20 -13.56
C ALA A 96 -21.05 3.31 -13.32
N PHE A 97 -20.44 2.27 -12.75
CA PHE A 97 -19.00 2.19 -12.53
C PHE A 97 -18.23 2.14 -13.85
N LEU A 98 -18.61 1.25 -14.77
CA LEU A 98 -17.97 1.13 -16.09
C LEU A 98 -18.05 2.44 -16.86
N ARG A 99 -19.24 3.07 -16.91
CA ARG A 99 -19.44 4.39 -17.53
C ARG A 99 -18.69 5.53 -16.83
N HIS A 100 -18.18 5.34 -15.62
CA HIS A 100 -17.35 6.34 -14.94
C HIS A 100 -15.89 6.32 -15.41
N TYR A 101 -15.42 5.19 -15.96
CA TYR A 101 -14.07 5.02 -16.47
C TYR A 101 -14.05 4.55 -17.94
N PRO A 102 -14.60 5.34 -18.87
CA PRO A 102 -14.66 4.99 -20.29
C PRO A 102 -13.29 4.85 -20.96
N HIS A 103 -12.25 5.48 -20.41
CA HIS A 103 -10.86 5.32 -20.88
C HIS A 103 -10.25 3.97 -20.49
N ILE A 104 -10.90 3.23 -19.58
CA ILE A 104 -10.43 1.92 -19.08
C ILE A 104 -11.34 0.82 -19.58
N PHE A 105 -12.66 1.02 -19.51
CA PHE A 105 -13.66 0.04 -19.89
C PHE A 105 -14.47 0.49 -21.09
N HIS A 106 -14.52 -0.35 -22.12
CA HIS A 106 -15.38 -0.18 -23.27
C HIS A 106 -16.63 -1.07 -23.13
N VAL A 107 -17.79 -0.45 -22.97
CA VAL A 107 -19.09 -1.12 -22.87
C VAL A 107 -19.74 -1.18 -24.25
N PHE A 108 -20.17 -2.37 -24.68
CA PHE A 108 -20.81 -2.61 -25.96
C PHE A 108 -21.99 -3.58 -25.82
N TYR A 109 -22.92 -3.55 -26.76
CA TYR A 109 -24.04 -4.49 -26.80
C TYR A 109 -23.65 -5.71 -27.65
N ASN A 110 -23.88 -6.92 -27.15
CA ASN A 110 -23.68 -8.14 -27.92
C ASN A 110 -25.02 -8.56 -28.55
N PRO A 111 -25.21 -8.45 -29.88
CA PRO A 111 -26.48 -8.78 -30.53
C PRO A 111 -26.87 -10.24 -30.39
N THR A 112 -25.90 -11.16 -30.47
CA THR A 112 -26.14 -12.61 -30.41
C THR A 112 -26.68 -13.05 -29.06
N LYS A 113 -26.23 -12.41 -27.98
CA LYS A 113 -26.67 -12.72 -26.60
C LYS A 113 -27.72 -11.75 -26.07
N SER A 114 -28.08 -10.73 -26.84
CA SER A 114 -29.01 -9.65 -26.47
C SER A 114 -28.73 -9.03 -25.10
N GLN A 115 -27.45 -8.86 -24.75
CA GLN A 115 -27.01 -8.37 -23.44
C GLN A 115 -25.82 -7.43 -23.55
N PRO A 116 -25.66 -6.48 -22.60
CA PRO A 116 -24.50 -5.60 -22.54
C PRO A 116 -23.25 -6.35 -22.03
N TYR A 117 -22.15 -6.15 -22.73
CA TYR A 117 -20.81 -6.66 -22.41
C TYR A 117 -19.84 -5.50 -22.20
N PHE A 118 -18.73 -5.78 -21.55
CA PHE A 118 -17.62 -4.84 -21.43
C PHE A 118 -16.28 -5.54 -21.66
N LYS A 119 -15.32 -4.76 -22.16
CA LYS A 119 -13.92 -5.15 -22.32
C LYS A 119 -12.98 -4.04 -21.85
N LEU A 120 -11.71 -4.34 -21.66
CA LEU A 120 -10.70 -3.29 -21.51
C LEU A 120 -10.53 -2.52 -22.82
N THR A 121 -10.23 -1.23 -22.72
CA THR A 121 -9.76 -0.43 -23.86
C THR A 121 -8.36 -0.90 -24.28
N GLU A 122 -7.94 -0.55 -25.49
CA GLU A 122 -6.59 -0.86 -25.97
C GLU A 122 -5.52 -0.21 -25.08
N SER A 123 -5.75 1.04 -24.66
CA SER A 123 -4.86 1.75 -23.74
C SER A 123 -4.73 1.03 -22.39
N ALA A 124 -5.85 0.59 -21.80
CA ALA A 124 -5.82 -0.15 -20.52
C ALA A 124 -5.18 -1.53 -20.68
N THR A 125 -5.46 -2.23 -21.77
CA THR A 125 -4.83 -3.53 -22.09
C THR A 125 -3.31 -3.39 -22.22
N LYS A 126 -2.83 -2.36 -22.92
CA LYS A 126 -1.39 -2.08 -23.05
C LYS A 126 -0.74 -1.76 -21.71
N ILE A 127 -1.42 -1.01 -20.84
CA ILE A 127 -0.91 -0.72 -19.49
C ILE A 127 -0.82 -2.02 -18.66
N ALA A 128 -1.83 -2.88 -18.70
CA ALA A 128 -1.81 -4.16 -18.01
C ALA A 128 -0.66 -5.07 -18.49
N GLN A 129 -0.42 -5.13 -19.80
CA GLN A 129 0.71 -5.85 -20.38
C GLN A 129 2.07 -5.26 -19.97
N GLN A 130 2.17 -3.92 -19.92
CA GLN A 130 3.37 -3.24 -19.44
C GLN A 130 3.65 -3.52 -17.97
N GLU A 131 2.61 -3.56 -17.13
CA GLU A 131 2.74 -3.93 -15.71
C GLU A 131 3.23 -5.37 -15.57
N ALA A 132 2.61 -6.33 -16.28
CA ALA A 132 3.01 -7.72 -16.24
C ALA A 132 4.47 -7.91 -16.70
N ALA A 133 4.86 -7.30 -17.82
CA ALA A 133 6.25 -7.33 -18.30
C ALA A 133 7.22 -6.74 -17.27
N ALA A 134 6.91 -5.57 -16.71
CA ALA A 134 7.74 -4.94 -15.69
C ALA A 134 7.91 -5.80 -14.43
N VAL A 135 6.87 -6.55 -14.03
CA VAL A 135 6.95 -7.50 -12.92
C VAL A 135 7.93 -8.64 -13.25
N TYR A 136 7.79 -9.27 -14.42
CA TYR A 136 8.69 -10.35 -14.85
C TYR A 136 10.14 -9.88 -15.07
N ASP A 137 10.35 -8.69 -15.63
CA ASP A 137 11.69 -8.11 -15.81
C ASP A 137 12.37 -7.83 -14.45
N SER A 138 11.57 -7.62 -13.40
CA SER A 138 12.06 -7.37 -12.04
C SER A 138 12.30 -8.63 -11.21
N LEU A 139 12.18 -9.84 -11.79
CA LEU A 139 12.32 -11.12 -11.07
C LEU A 139 13.57 -11.22 -10.18
N PRO A 140 14.79 -10.84 -10.62
CA PRO A 140 15.97 -10.90 -9.76
C PRO A 140 15.83 -10.04 -8.49
N LEU A 141 15.22 -8.84 -8.61
CA LEU A 141 14.96 -7.95 -7.48
C LEU A 141 13.87 -8.51 -6.56
N VAL A 142 12.88 -9.19 -7.14
CA VAL A 142 11.79 -9.83 -6.38
C VAL A 142 12.31 -11.01 -5.55
N ILE A 143 13.25 -11.79 -6.10
CA ILE A 143 13.94 -12.86 -5.36
C ILE A 143 14.71 -12.27 -4.17
N ASP A 144 15.50 -11.21 -4.38
CA ASP A 144 16.23 -10.51 -3.30
C ASP A 144 15.27 -9.96 -2.23
N ARG A 145 14.15 -9.34 -2.64
CA ARG A 145 13.12 -8.88 -1.70
C ARG A 145 12.55 -10.01 -0.86
N LEU A 146 12.31 -11.19 -1.45
CA LEU A 146 11.77 -12.34 -0.74
C LEU A 146 12.80 -12.94 0.23
N VAL A 147 14.07 -13.03 -0.17
CA VAL A 147 15.18 -13.39 0.72
C VAL A 147 15.24 -12.44 1.92
N ARG A 148 15.27 -11.13 1.67
CA ARG A 148 15.24 -10.10 2.72
C ARG A 148 14.04 -10.25 3.63
N LEU A 149 12.85 -10.44 3.06
CA LEU A 149 11.61 -10.60 3.84
C LEU A 149 11.69 -11.79 4.80
N LEU A 150 12.21 -12.93 4.34
CA LEU A 150 12.43 -14.10 5.18
C LEU A 150 13.53 -13.86 6.21
N SER A 151 14.65 -13.24 5.83
CA SER A 151 15.76 -12.93 6.74
C SER A 151 15.38 -11.98 7.88
N MET A 152 14.31 -11.19 7.75
CA MET A 152 13.78 -10.38 8.85
C MET A 152 12.98 -11.19 9.89
N SER A 153 12.51 -12.39 9.52
CA SER A 153 11.75 -13.23 10.43
C SER A 153 12.68 -13.95 11.41
N LEU A 154 12.20 -14.16 12.64
CA LEU A 154 13.01 -14.73 13.72
C LEU A 154 13.52 -16.15 13.39
N THR A 155 12.79 -16.89 12.58
CA THR A 155 13.09 -18.28 12.21
C THR A 155 13.51 -18.44 10.75
N LYS A 156 13.70 -17.33 10.02
CA LYS A 156 13.91 -17.32 8.54
C LYS A 156 12.81 -18.02 7.75
N GLU A 157 11.62 -18.10 8.34
CA GLU A 157 10.43 -18.76 7.82
C GLU A 157 9.22 -17.82 7.89
N LEU A 158 8.31 -17.93 6.93
CA LEU A 158 7.05 -17.18 6.89
C LEU A 158 5.92 -18.03 6.29
N PRO A 159 4.67 -17.89 6.77
CA PRO A 159 3.52 -18.55 6.15
C PRO A 159 3.31 -18.04 4.73
N LEU A 160 3.17 -18.95 3.77
CA LEU A 160 2.90 -18.61 2.38
C LEU A 160 1.61 -17.78 2.24
N ARG A 161 0.59 -18.11 3.05
CA ARG A 161 -0.66 -17.34 3.16
C ARG A 161 -0.47 -15.86 3.55
N ALA A 162 0.58 -15.53 4.30
CA ALA A 162 0.88 -14.15 4.66
C ALA A 162 1.55 -13.42 3.48
N ILE A 163 2.49 -14.09 2.80
CA ILE A 163 3.17 -13.57 1.60
C ILE A 163 2.14 -13.29 0.49
N PHE A 164 1.21 -14.23 0.25
CA PHE A 164 0.14 -14.08 -0.73
C PHE A 164 -0.69 -12.80 -0.52
N LYS A 165 -0.91 -12.38 0.75
CA LYS A 165 -1.67 -11.16 1.05
C LYS A 165 -0.96 -9.88 0.61
N VAL A 166 0.36 -9.90 0.49
CA VAL A 166 1.20 -8.76 0.11
C VAL A 166 1.93 -8.96 -1.21
N TRP A 167 1.58 -9.99 -2.00
CA TRP A 167 2.34 -10.35 -3.19
C TRP A 167 2.44 -9.15 -4.15
N ARG A 168 1.34 -8.39 -4.33
CA ARG A 168 1.27 -7.28 -5.29
C ARG A 168 2.11 -6.11 -4.81
N GLU A 169 2.11 -5.87 -3.49
CA GLU A 169 2.96 -4.88 -2.86
C GLU A 169 4.46 -5.24 -2.98
N LEU A 170 4.83 -6.52 -2.91
CA LEU A 170 6.21 -6.97 -3.11
C LEU A 170 6.64 -6.98 -4.59
N GLY A 171 5.68 -6.93 -5.51
CA GLY A 171 5.92 -7.04 -6.95
C GLY A 171 6.14 -8.48 -7.40
N LEU A 172 5.59 -9.45 -6.67
CA LEU A 172 5.59 -10.86 -7.06
C LEU A 172 4.60 -11.07 -8.24
N PRO A 173 4.96 -11.91 -9.23
CA PRO A 173 4.03 -12.30 -10.28
C PRO A 173 2.89 -13.17 -9.71
N ASP A 174 1.78 -13.27 -10.46
CA ASP A 174 0.62 -14.04 -9.99
C ASP A 174 0.92 -15.56 -9.88
N ASP A 175 1.94 -16.05 -10.61
CA ASP A 175 2.44 -17.43 -10.59
C ASP A 175 3.72 -17.62 -9.74
N PHE A 176 3.99 -16.71 -8.77
CA PHE A 176 5.27 -16.68 -8.03
C PHE A 176 5.64 -17.98 -7.31
N GLU A 177 4.67 -18.84 -6.97
CA GLU A 177 4.98 -20.16 -6.42
C GLU A 177 5.80 -21.00 -7.41
N ASP A 178 5.45 -20.96 -8.69
CA ASP A 178 6.17 -21.67 -9.74
C ASP A 178 7.35 -20.84 -10.28
N SER A 179 7.12 -19.56 -10.56
CA SER A 179 8.11 -18.71 -11.25
C SER A 179 9.22 -18.18 -10.33
N VAL A 180 8.99 -18.12 -9.01
CA VAL A 180 9.98 -17.64 -8.03
C VAL A 180 10.38 -18.75 -7.07
N ILE A 181 9.44 -19.42 -6.40
CA ILE A 181 9.77 -20.39 -5.34
C ILE A 181 10.34 -21.67 -5.95
N SER A 182 9.58 -22.37 -6.78
CA SER A 182 9.98 -23.66 -7.39
C SER A 182 11.21 -23.54 -8.29
N ARG A 183 11.44 -22.38 -8.91
CA ARG A 183 12.62 -22.12 -9.76
C ARG A 183 13.91 -21.81 -8.99
N ASN A 184 13.82 -21.54 -7.68
CA ASN A 184 14.98 -21.21 -6.84
C ASN A 184 15.05 -22.13 -5.61
N PRO A 185 15.16 -23.47 -5.78
CA PRO A 185 15.13 -24.45 -4.69
C PRO A 185 16.37 -24.37 -3.78
N ASN A 186 17.45 -23.75 -4.26
CA ASN A 186 18.65 -23.47 -3.47
C ASN A 186 18.43 -22.34 -2.46
N LEU A 187 17.47 -21.44 -2.71
CA LEU A 187 17.14 -20.32 -1.82
C LEU A 187 15.91 -20.64 -0.98
N PHE A 188 14.88 -21.23 -1.58
CA PHE A 188 13.57 -21.39 -0.96
C PHE A 188 13.21 -22.85 -0.77
N GLY A 189 12.69 -23.16 0.43
CA GLY A 189 12.12 -24.45 0.77
C GLY A 189 10.68 -24.29 1.19
N LEU A 190 9.80 -25.17 0.72
CA LEU A 190 8.41 -25.20 1.13
C LEU A 190 8.18 -26.37 2.10
N CYS A 191 7.61 -26.09 3.26
CA CYS A 191 7.30 -27.10 4.28
C CYS A 191 5.82 -27.02 4.66
N ASP A 192 5.22 -28.16 4.97
CA ASP A 192 3.88 -28.20 5.53
C ASP A 192 3.92 -27.84 7.02
N ALA A 193 3.00 -26.97 7.44
CA ALA A 193 2.79 -26.67 8.85
C ALA A 193 1.97 -27.76 9.54
N GLU A 194 1.93 -27.72 10.87
CA GLU A 194 1.05 -28.58 11.68
C GLU A 194 -0.46 -28.39 11.34
N GLU A 195 -0.83 -27.20 10.85
CA GLU A 195 -2.19 -26.92 10.37
C GLU A 195 -2.38 -27.41 8.92
N PRO A 196 -3.45 -28.18 8.61
CA PRO A 196 -3.71 -28.65 7.25
C PRO A 196 -3.86 -27.46 6.27
N ASN A 197 -3.33 -27.63 5.05
CA ASN A 197 -3.31 -26.62 3.98
C ASN A 197 -2.57 -25.31 4.34
N THR A 198 -1.66 -25.35 5.31
CA THR A 198 -0.80 -24.21 5.62
C THR A 198 0.62 -24.55 5.23
N HIS A 199 1.12 -23.90 4.18
CA HIS A 199 2.52 -24.02 3.78
C HIS A 199 3.36 -22.89 4.39
N ILE A 200 4.57 -23.23 4.81
CA ILE A 200 5.59 -22.34 5.34
C ILE A 200 6.71 -22.26 4.30
N LEU A 201 7.04 -21.04 3.90
CA LEU A 201 8.19 -20.75 3.09
C LEU A 201 9.40 -20.52 4.00
N LYS A 202 10.49 -21.23 3.73
CA LYS A 202 11.75 -21.18 4.45
C LYS A 202 12.87 -20.68 3.56
N LEU A 203 13.78 -19.89 4.12
CA LEU A 203 15.07 -19.62 3.51
C LEU A 203 16.03 -20.79 3.80
N VAL A 204 16.44 -21.50 2.75
CA VAL A 204 17.31 -22.70 2.84
C VAL A 204 18.77 -22.29 3.01
N ASP A 205 19.22 -21.31 2.22
CA ASP A 205 20.58 -20.80 2.32
C ASP A 205 20.70 -19.77 3.45
N GLU A 206 21.31 -20.18 4.56
CA GLU A 206 21.54 -19.29 5.69
C GLU A 206 22.53 -18.17 5.39
N ASN A 207 23.44 -18.36 4.42
CA ASN A 207 24.43 -17.35 4.04
C ASN A 207 23.85 -16.25 3.17
N SER A 208 22.74 -16.51 2.46
CA SER A 208 22.04 -15.51 1.64
C SER A 208 21.60 -14.27 2.44
N GLY A 209 21.42 -14.40 3.76
CA GLY A 209 21.06 -13.28 4.66
C GLY A 209 22.24 -12.51 5.27
N SER A 210 23.47 -13.03 5.16
CA SER A 210 24.61 -12.58 5.99
C SER A 210 25.16 -11.19 5.65
N ASN A 211 24.96 -10.72 4.41
CA ASN A 211 25.46 -9.43 3.92
C ASN A 211 24.34 -8.42 3.62
N LEU A 212 23.15 -8.62 4.19
CA LEU A 212 22.02 -7.74 3.96
C LEU A 212 22.16 -6.44 4.76
N VAL A 213 22.14 -5.32 4.04
CA VAL A 213 22.13 -3.97 4.62
C VAL A 213 20.71 -3.41 4.57
N ALA A 214 20.23 -2.86 5.69
CA ALA A 214 18.90 -2.27 5.77
C ALA A 214 18.82 -0.93 5.03
N ALA A 215 17.64 -0.58 4.52
CA ALA A 215 17.40 0.66 3.79
C ALA A 215 17.81 1.91 4.60
N VAL A 216 17.51 1.92 5.91
CA VAL A 216 17.92 3.01 6.80
C VAL A 216 19.44 3.14 6.91
N GLU A 217 20.19 2.04 6.83
CA GLU A 217 21.66 2.06 6.92
C GLU A 217 22.27 2.59 5.63
N ASN A 218 21.76 2.17 4.47
CA ASN A 218 22.14 2.73 3.18
C ASN A 218 21.90 4.25 3.14
N TRP A 219 20.76 4.72 3.65
CA TRP A 219 20.48 6.16 3.77
C TRP A 219 21.52 6.87 4.66
N ARG A 220 21.92 6.29 5.80
CA ARG A 220 22.95 6.88 6.68
C ARG A 220 24.30 7.01 5.98
N VAL A 221 24.69 6.02 5.18
CA VAL A 221 25.94 6.06 4.42
C VAL A 221 25.91 7.20 3.41
N ILE A 222 24.83 7.31 2.64
CA ILE A 222 24.65 8.37 1.64
C ILE A 222 24.67 9.75 2.30
N GLU A 223 23.92 9.94 3.39
CA GLU A 223 23.83 11.23 4.08
C GLU A 223 25.16 11.63 4.75
N CYS A 224 25.91 10.67 5.31
CA CYS A 224 27.25 10.91 5.86
C CYS A 224 28.27 11.35 4.81
N CYS A 225 28.15 10.84 3.58
CA CYS A 225 29.10 11.08 2.50
C CYS A 225 28.71 12.26 1.61
N ARG A 226 27.58 12.93 1.90
CA ARG A 226 27.10 14.07 1.12
C ARG A 226 28.02 15.29 1.30
N GLU A 227 28.42 15.91 0.18
CA GLU A 227 29.21 17.15 0.22
C GLU A 227 28.46 18.27 0.94
N GLY A 228 29.15 18.95 1.87
CA GLY A 228 28.57 20.04 2.68
C GLY A 228 27.76 19.58 3.91
N CYS A 229 27.84 18.32 4.31
CA CYS A 229 27.09 17.81 5.46
C CYS A 229 27.59 18.43 6.78
N SER A 230 26.71 19.19 7.45
CA SER A 230 26.94 19.77 8.78
C SER A 230 26.53 18.84 9.93
N VAL A 231 26.11 17.61 9.61
CA VAL A 231 25.54 16.68 10.58
C VAL A 231 26.67 15.87 11.21
N ASP A 232 26.77 15.92 12.53
CA ASP A 232 27.74 15.12 13.28
C ASP A 232 27.51 13.62 13.01
N ARG A 233 28.56 12.90 12.60
CA ARG A 233 28.53 11.44 12.38
C ARG A 233 27.96 10.70 13.59
N THR A 234 28.15 11.24 14.78
CA THR A 234 27.63 10.70 16.04
C THR A 234 26.11 10.82 16.13
N GLU A 235 25.52 11.89 15.59
CA GLU A 235 24.07 12.11 15.59
C GLU A 235 23.35 11.25 14.55
N ILE A 236 23.98 10.95 13.41
CA ILE A 236 23.38 10.15 12.33
C ILE A 236 23.45 8.63 12.58
N ARG A 237 24.41 8.16 13.38
CA ARG A 237 24.76 6.73 13.55
C ARG A 237 23.56 5.80 13.75
N TYR A 238 22.54 6.25 14.49
CA TYR A 238 21.32 5.49 14.75
C TYR A 238 20.04 6.21 14.34
N SER A 239 20.15 7.29 13.56
CA SER A 239 19.00 8.10 13.20
C SER A 239 18.22 7.49 12.03
N PHE A 240 16.96 7.86 11.95
CA PHE A 240 16.11 7.64 10.79
C PHE A 240 15.77 8.98 10.15
N ASN A 241 15.53 9.01 8.85
CA ASN A 241 15.04 10.21 8.19
C ASN A 241 13.65 10.58 8.74
N HIS A 242 13.41 11.87 8.98
CA HIS A 242 12.14 12.36 9.46
C HIS A 242 11.64 13.51 8.59
N GLY A 243 10.47 13.31 7.97
CA GLY A 243 9.71 14.35 7.27
C GLY A 243 8.38 14.59 7.96
N TYR A 244 8.05 15.85 8.27
CA TYR A 244 6.79 16.20 8.92
C TYR A 244 5.82 16.86 7.94
N PRO A 245 4.50 16.67 8.10
CA PRO A 245 3.52 17.28 7.21
C PRO A 245 3.60 18.80 7.26
N PRO A 246 3.36 19.49 6.12
CA PRO A 246 3.33 20.95 6.07
C PRO A 246 2.36 21.51 7.12
N GLY A 247 2.85 22.45 7.94
CA GLY A 247 2.05 23.10 8.99
C GLY A 247 1.95 22.34 10.32
N MET A 248 2.57 21.17 10.47
CA MET A 248 2.61 20.46 11.75
C MET A 248 3.49 21.21 12.76
N ARG A 249 2.88 21.71 13.84
CA ARG A 249 3.60 22.36 14.94
C ARG A 249 4.22 21.31 15.87
N LEU A 250 5.53 21.15 15.79
CA LEU A 250 6.28 20.26 16.67
C LEU A 250 6.57 20.94 18.02
N GLY A 251 5.82 20.56 19.06
CA GLY A 251 6.05 21.07 20.42
C GLY A 251 7.45 20.71 20.95
N LYS A 252 7.99 21.53 21.87
CA LYS A 252 9.33 21.33 22.45
C LYS A 252 9.51 19.92 23.04
N ASN A 253 8.49 19.43 23.77
CA ASN A 253 8.50 18.09 24.36
C ASN A 253 8.53 16.97 23.31
N PHE A 254 7.84 17.15 22.18
CA PHE A 254 7.85 16.18 21.09
C PHE A 254 9.24 16.13 20.44
N LYS A 255 9.83 17.29 20.12
CA LYS A 255 11.18 17.38 19.56
C LYS A 255 12.22 16.72 20.48
N ALA A 256 12.14 16.97 21.80
CA ALA A 256 13.02 16.33 22.78
C ALA A 256 12.86 14.80 22.80
N LYS A 257 11.62 14.29 22.77
CA LYS A 257 11.33 12.85 22.70
C LYS A 257 11.90 12.22 21.42
N VAL A 258 11.74 12.88 20.27
CA VAL A 258 12.30 12.41 19.00
C VAL A 258 13.83 12.40 19.06
N LYS A 259 14.47 13.47 19.56
CA LYS A 259 15.93 13.51 19.71
C LYS A 259 16.45 12.40 20.62
N GLU A 260 15.79 12.16 21.76
CA GLU A 260 16.12 11.04 22.65
C GLU A 260 16.00 9.68 21.92
N TRP A 261 14.91 9.48 21.18
CA TRP A 261 14.67 8.22 20.45
C TRP A 261 15.68 7.99 19.32
N GLN A 262 16.06 9.04 18.59
CA GLN A 262 17.06 8.98 17.52
C GLN A 262 18.43 8.57 18.04
N GLY A 263 18.80 8.99 19.25
CA GLY A 263 20.07 8.63 19.89
C GLY A 263 20.13 7.21 20.48
N LEU A 264 19.01 6.48 20.56
CA LEU A 264 19.01 5.11 21.07
C LEU A 264 19.80 4.18 20.14
N ALA A 265 20.45 3.16 20.71
CA ALA A 265 21.09 2.12 19.91
C ALA A 265 20.08 1.48 18.94
N TYR A 266 20.48 1.33 17.69
CA TYR A 266 19.72 0.65 16.65
C TYR A 266 20.27 -0.77 16.50
N VAL A 267 19.35 -1.74 16.42
CA VAL A 267 19.62 -3.14 16.06
C VAL A 267 18.88 -3.38 14.77
N GLY A 268 19.59 -3.87 13.76
CA GLY A 268 19.07 -4.05 12.40
C GLY A 268 17.93 -5.07 12.32
N PRO A 269 17.17 -5.08 11.21
CA PRO A 269 16.10 -6.05 10.99
C PRO A 269 16.65 -7.47 10.76
N TYR A 270 17.87 -7.60 10.23
CA TYR A 270 18.56 -8.87 9.97
C TYR A 270 19.46 -9.32 11.14
N GLU A 271 19.62 -8.48 12.16
CA GLU A 271 20.44 -8.79 13.33
C GLU A 271 19.63 -9.52 14.41
N GLU A 272 20.27 -10.47 15.08
CA GLU A 272 19.70 -11.14 16.24
C GLU A 272 19.64 -10.20 17.45
N MET A 273 18.49 -10.22 18.12
CA MET A 273 18.28 -9.38 19.29
C MET A 273 18.50 -10.18 20.57
N GLY A 274 19.38 -9.69 21.45
CA GLY A 274 19.52 -10.23 22.80
C GLY A 274 18.31 -9.97 23.71
N GLU A 275 18.02 -10.89 24.62
CA GLU A 275 16.87 -10.82 25.54
C GLU A 275 16.98 -9.65 26.54
N LYS A 276 16.36 -8.50 26.22
CA LYS A 276 16.34 -7.33 27.12
C LYS A 276 14.94 -6.76 27.33
N ARG A 277 13.94 -7.61 27.56
CA ARG A 277 12.53 -7.19 27.74
C ARG A 277 12.22 -6.51 29.09
N ARG A 278 13.07 -6.67 30.11
CA ARG A 278 12.72 -6.31 31.51
C ARG A 278 12.98 -4.85 31.92
N THR A 279 13.68 -4.05 31.11
CA THR A 279 14.02 -2.65 31.48
C THR A 279 13.29 -1.63 30.59
N LYS A 280 13.04 -0.41 31.10
CA LYS A 280 12.45 0.69 30.31
C LYS A 280 13.27 1.01 29.05
N ARG A 281 14.60 0.95 29.14
CA ARG A 281 15.51 1.12 28.00
C ARG A 281 15.37 -0.02 27.00
N GLY A 282 15.22 -1.25 27.50
CA GLY A 282 14.92 -2.43 26.70
C GLY A 282 13.63 -2.28 25.88
N VAL A 283 12.54 -1.82 26.49
CA VAL A 283 11.27 -1.57 25.77
C VAL A 283 11.43 -0.54 24.66
N LYS A 284 12.18 0.56 24.90
CA LYS A 284 12.46 1.55 23.84
C LYS A 284 13.33 0.96 22.71
N ALA A 285 14.29 0.09 23.03
CA ALA A 285 15.09 -0.61 22.02
C ALA A 285 14.25 -1.59 21.18
N LEU A 286 13.32 -2.33 21.80
CA LEU A 286 12.35 -3.18 21.08
C LEU A 286 11.49 -2.36 20.13
N GLN A 287 11.00 -1.20 20.58
CA GLN A 287 10.25 -0.27 19.74
C GLN A 287 11.09 0.22 18.56
N LYS A 288 12.36 0.57 18.79
CA LYS A 288 13.26 1.03 17.72
C LYS A 288 13.55 -0.06 16.69
N ARG A 289 13.77 -1.31 17.12
CA ARG A 289 13.89 -2.45 16.19
C ARG A 289 12.59 -2.68 15.43
N ALA A 290 11.43 -2.65 16.09
CA ALA A 290 10.14 -2.81 15.41
C ALA A 290 9.93 -1.74 14.33
N VAL A 291 10.31 -0.48 14.61
CA VAL A 291 10.33 0.58 13.59
C VAL A 291 11.29 0.24 12.45
N GLY A 292 12.50 -0.24 12.76
CA GLY A 292 13.48 -0.68 11.75
C GLY A 292 12.95 -1.78 10.83
N VAL A 293 12.34 -2.82 11.39
CA VAL A 293 11.76 -3.94 10.61
C VAL A 293 10.60 -3.45 9.74
N VAL A 294 9.72 -2.60 10.27
CA VAL A 294 8.60 -2.10 9.48
C VAL A 294 9.05 -1.10 8.41
N HIS A 295 10.07 -0.30 8.71
CA HIS A 295 10.73 0.58 7.74
C HIS A 295 11.34 -0.24 6.60
N GLU A 296 12.08 -1.31 6.91
CA GLU A 296 12.63 -2.22 5.93
C GLU A 296 11.52 -2.91 5.12
N PHE A 297 10.50 -3.46 5.77
CA PHE A 297 9.37 -4.09 5.09
C PHE A 297 8.71 -3.15 4.07
N LEU A 298 8.43 -1.90 4.44
CA LEU A 298 7.88 -0.92 3.52
C LEU A 298 8.87 -0.60 2.40
N SER A 299 10.15 -0.53 2.71
CA SER A 299 11.23 -0.33 1.74
C SER A 299 11.34 -1.47 0.72
N LEU A 300 10.91 -2.70 1.04
CA LEU A 300 10.85 -3.81 0.08
C LEU A 300 9.66 -3.72 -0.88
N THR A 301 8.60 -3.00 -0.51
CA THR A 301 7.42 -2.88 -1.38
C THR A 301 7.70 -1.98 -2.60
N VAL A 302 7.01 -2.28 -3.71
CA VAL A 302 7.07 -1.54 -4.97
C VAL A 302 6.71 -0.08 -4.78
N GLU A 303 5.66 0.19 -4.00
CA GLU A 303 5.13 1.54 -3.81
C GLU A 303 5.53 2.15 -2.46
N LYS A 304 6.33 1.47 -1.63
CA LYS A 304 6.69 1.97 -0.29
C LYS A 304 5.46 2.22 0.61
N THR A 305 4.42 1.41 0.41
CA THR A 305 3.13 1.49 1.07
C THR A 305 2.47 0.11 1.18
N VAL A 306 1.66 -0.07 2.22
CA VAL A 306 0.89 -1.31 2.45
C VAL A 306 -0.34 -1.05 3.32
N GLU A 307 -1.35 -1.90 3.24
CA GLU A 307 -2.46 -1.90 4.19
C GLU A 307 -1.98 -2.37 5.58
N VAL A 308 -2.44 -1.71 6.65
CA VAL A 308 -2.07 -2.03 8.04
C VAL A 308 -2.47 -3.44 8.43
N GLU A 309 -3.63 -3.90 7.95
CA GLU A 309 -4.13 -5.24 8.19
C GLU A 309 -3.22 -6.31 7.56
N LYS A 310 -2.63 -6.03 6.39
CA LYS A 310 -1.72 -6.95 5.70
C LYS A 310 -0.40 -7.13 6.47
N ILE A 311 0.26 -6.03 6.84
CA ILE A 311 1.51 -6.10 7.62
C ILE A 311 1.29 -6.71 9.02
N SER A 312 0.07 -6.59 9.57
CA SER A 312 -0.28 -7.20 10.86
C SER A 312 -0.18 -8.72 10.88
N HIS A 313 -0.29 -9.39 9.72
CA HIS A 313 -0.07 -10.83 9.63
C HIS A 313 1.39 -11.26 9.89
N PHE A 314 2.35 -10.36 9.67
CA PHE A 314 3.78 -10.62 9.89
C PHE A 314 4.26 -10.28 11.30
N ARG A 315 3.43 -9.59 12.09
CA ARG A 315 3.78 -9.05 13.41
C ARG A 315 4.50 -10.05 14.32
N LYS A 316 3.92 -11.26 14.47
CA LYS A 316 4.48 -12.31 15.33
C LYS A 316 5.80 -12.86 14.80
N TRP A 317 5.89 -13.07 13.49
CA TRP A 317 7.07 -13.60 12.80
C TRP A 317 8.28 -12.68 12.89
N PHE A 318 8.05 -11.37 12.97
CA PHE A 318 9.09 -10.37 13.17
C PHE A 318 9.41 -10.07 14.65
N GLY A 319 8.73 -10.74 15.59
CA GLY A 319 8.90 -10.49 17.03
C GLY A 319 8.38 -9.13 17.50
N ILE A 320 7.39 -8.56 16.80
CA ILE A 320 6.83 -7.24 17.11
C ILE A 320 5.69 -7.41 18.11
N ASP A 321 5.97 -7.22 19.39
CA ASP A 321 4.95 -7.30 20.45
C ASP A 321 4.11 -6.01 20.59
N LEU A 322 4.37 -4.99 19.77
CA LEU A 322 3.67 -3.70 19.80
C LEU A 322 2.44 -3.68 18.88
N ASN A 323 1.46 -2.85 19.22
CA ASN A 323 0.37 -2.54 18.30
C ASN A 323 0.93 -1.75 17.11
N ILE A 324 0.88 -2.35 15.92
CA ILE A 324 1.42 -1.77 14.68
C ILE A 324 0.78 -0.41 14.37
N ARG A 325 -0.51 -0.22 14.66
CA ARG A 325 -1.18 1.06 14.40
C ARG A 325 -0.63 2.16 15.30
N ASP A 326 -0.44 1.86 16.58
CA ASP A 326 0.13 2.80 17.53
C ASP A 326 1.61 3.08 17.21
N LEU A 327 2.34 2.08 16.70
CA LEU A 327 3.71 2.24 16.20
C LEU A 327 3.79 3.31 15.10
N PHE A 328 2.87 3.28 14.13
CA PHE A 328 2.83 4.29 13.07
C PHE A 328 2.48 5.68 13.59
N LEU A 329 1.52 5.77 14.51
CA LEU A 329 1.08 7.05 15.07
C LEU A 329 2.13 7.68 15.98
N ASP A 330 2.92 6.87 16.67
CA ASP A 330 4.02 7.32 17.53
C ASP A 330 5.21 7.88 16.73
N HIS A 331 5.32 7.54 15.45
CA HIS A 331 6.43 7.92 14.57
C HIS A 331 5.97 8.63 13.29
N PRO A 332 5.24 9.75 13.40
CA PRO A 332 4.64 10.44 12.27
C PRO A 332 5.66 11.13 11.35
N GLY A 333 6.93 11.17 11.73
CA GLY A 333 8.02 11.68 10.88
C GLY A 333 8.54 10.65 9.87
N MET A 334 8.40 9.36 10.16
CA MET A 334 8.82 8.28 9.26
C MET A 334 7.63 7.72 8.48
N PHE A 335 6.48 7.58 9.15
CA PHE A 335 5.30 6.94 8.58
C PHE A 335 4.13 7.92 8.46
N TYR A 336 3.30 7.71 7.45
CA TYR A 336 1.99 8.33 7.36
C TYR A 336 0.89 7.28 7.32
N LEU A 337 -0.08 7.39 8.23
CA LEU A 337 -1.26 6.52 8.26
C LEU A 337 -2.44 7.24 7.61
N SER A 338 -2.87 6.77 6.43
CA SER A 338 -4.11 7.20 5.81
C SER A 338 -5.28 6.33 6.27
N THR A 339 -6.43 6.98 6.49
CA THR A 339 -7.71 6.32 6.79
C THR A 339 -8.71 6.51 5.65
N LYS A 340 -8.23 6.92 4.47
CA LYS A 340 -9.06 7.11 3.28
C LYS A 340 -9.34 5.76 2.64
N GLY A 341 -10.62 5.49 2.38
CA GLY A 341 -11.07 4.19 1.92
C GLY A 341 -11.59 3.35 3.08
N LYS A 342 -11.68 2.03 2.87
CA LYS A 342 -12.19 1.09 3.89
C LYS A 342 -11.10 0.55 4.82
N ARG A 343 -9.88 0.50 4.33
CA ARG A 343 -8.71 -0.05 5.03
C ARG A 343 -7.73 1.07 5.31
N HIS A 344 -6.94 0.91 6.37
CA HIS A 344 -5.91 1.88 6.67
C HIS A 344 -4.65 1.55 5.89
N THR A 345 -4.07 2.55 5.24
CA THR A 345 -2.86 2.39 4.41
C THR A 345 -1.74 3.18 5.04
N VAL A 346 -0.58 2.56 5.22
CA VAL A 346 0.61 3.21 5.75
C VAL A 346 1.60 3.48 4.62
N PHE A 347 2.19 4.66 4.63
CA PHE A 347 3.21 5.12 3.69
C PHE A 347 4.53 5.35 4.41
N LEU A 348 5.63 5.01 3.76
CA LEU A 348 6.96 5.45 4.15
C LEU A 348 7.19 6.87 3.64
N ARG A 349 7.28 7.86 4.52
CA ARG A 349 7.28 9.28 4.13
C ARG A 349 8.48 9.69 3.30
N GLU A 350 9.66 9.23 3.68
CA GLU A 350 10.92 9.56 2.99
C GLU A 350 10.95 9.09 1.54
N ALA A 351 10.10 8.13 1.15
CA ALA A 351 10.04 7.63 -0.20
C ALA A 351 9.21 8.50 -1.15
N TYR A 352 8.51 9.52 -0.63
CA TYR A 352 7.57 10.32 -1.41
C TYR A 352 7.91 11.80 -1.41
N GLU A 353 7.84 12.39 -2.59
CA GLU A 353 7.86 13.83 -2.78
C GLU A 353 6.67 14.25 -3.65
N LYS A 354 5.90 15.27 -3.20
CA LYS A 354 4.73 15.81 -3.92
C LYS A 354 3.71 14.74 -4.35
N GLY A 355 3.62 13.64 -3.61
CA GLY A 355 2.67 12.53 -3.85
C GLY A 355 3.11 11.52 -4.91
N ARG A 356 4.37 11.56 -5.33
CA ARG A 356 5.04 10.58 -6.20
C ARG A 356 6.22 9.95 -5.48
N LEU A 357 6.63 8.76 -5.91
CA LEU A 357 7.86 8.14 -5.42
C LEU A 357 9.08 8.94 -5.86
N ILE A 358 10.06 9.08 -4.97
CA ILE A 358 11.35 9.73 -5.28
C ILE A 358 12.19 8.85 -6.21
N ASP A 359 12.23 7.54 -5.93
CA ASP A 359 12.91 6.53 -6.73
C ASP A 359 11.86 5.59 -7.38
N PRO A 360 11.34 5.95 -8.57
CA PRO A 360 10.32 5.15 -9.24
C PRO A 360 10.93 3.89 -9.86
N ASN A 361 10.15 2.81 -9.86
CA ASN A 361 10.51 1.55 -10.54
C ASN A 361 9.52 1.26 -11.69
N PRO A 362 9.87 0.38 -12.64
CA PRO A 362 9.04 0.10 -13.81
C PRO A 362 7.61 -0.36 -13.48
N VAL A 363 7.43 -1.14 -12.41
CA VAL A 363 6.11 -1.62 -11.96
C VAL A 363 5.27 -0.45 -11.44
N TYR A 364 5.87 0.43 -10.62
CA TYR A 364 5.21 1.65 -10.16
C TYR A 364 4.79 2.56 -11.32
N GLU A 365 5.65 2.76 -12.32
CA GLU A 365 5.33 3.58 -13.50
C GLU A 365 4.16 3.02 -14.31
N ALA A 366 4.09 1.70 -14.48
CA ALA A 366 2.96 1.05 -15.13
C ALA A 366 1.65 1.25 -14.33
N ARG A 367 1.68 1.01 -13.01
CA ARG A 367 0.53 1.25 -12.12
C ARG A 367 0.10 2.70 -12.10
N ARG A 368 1.06 3.63 -12.20
CA ARG A 368 0.82 5.08 -12.25
C ARG A 368 0.05 5.47 -13.50
N LYS A 369 0.38 4.90 -14.67
CA LYS A 369 -0.39 5.12 -15.91
C LYS A 369 -1.84 4.70 -15.76
N LEU A 370 -2.11 3.57 -15.11
CA LEU A 370 -3.48 3.13 -14.83
C LEU A 370 -4.19 4.12 -13.88
N LEU A 371 -3.50 4.54 -12.82
CA LEU A 371 -4.03 5.54 -11.89
C LEU A 371 -4.36 6.87 -12.58
N ASP A 372 -3.58 7.29 -13.56
CA ASP A 372 -3.84 8.51 -14.32
C ASP A 372 -5.13 8.37 -15.17
N LEU A 373 -5.43 7.19 -15.74
CA LEU A 373 -6.73 6.91 -16.37
C LEU A 373 -7.90 6.93 -15.37
N VAL A 374 -7.68 6.43 -14.15
CA VAL A 374 -8.67 6.50 -13.06
C VAL A 374 -8.95 7.95 -12.67
N VAL A 375 -7.91 8.77 -12.56
CA VAL A 375 -8.05 10.20 -12.27
C VAL A 375 -8.77 10.91 -13.40
N LEU A 376 -8.49 10.56 -14.66
CA LEU A 376 -9.16 11.15 -15.82
C LEU A 376 -10.69 10.93 -15.76
N GLY A 377 -11.13 9.74 -15.35
CA GLY A 377 -12.55 9.42 -15.15
C GLY A 377 -13.34 9.61 -16.46
N ARG A 378 -14.36 10.48 -16.43
CA ARG A 378 -15.16 10.84 -17.62
C ARG A 378 -14.63 12.04 -18.40
N ARG A 379 -13.55 12.69 -17.95
CA ARG A 379 -13.03 13.91 -18.59
C ARG A 379 -12.48 13.58 -19.97
N GLY A 380 -12.67 14.48 -20.93
CA GLY A 380 -12.21 14.28 -22.32
C GLY A 380 -13.06 13.34 -23.17
N VAL A 381 -14.18 12.83 -22.65
CA VAL A 381 -15.17 12.09 -23.44
C VAL A 381 -16.11 13.10 -24.08
N SER A 382 -15.69 13.66 -25.22
CA SER A 382 -16.59 14.44 -26.06
C SER A 382 -17.65 13.50 -26.66
N LEU A 383 -18.89 13.99 -26.77
CA LEU A 383 -20.03 13.28 -27.35
C LEU A 383 -19.85 13.10 -28.86
N ASP A 384 -18.97 12.19 -29.28
CA ASP A 384 -18.82 11.80 -30.70
C ASP A 384 -20.05 11.04 -31.26
N PHE A 385 -21.10 10.89 -30.45
CA PHE A 385 -22.40 10.37 -30.89
C PHE A 385 -23.21 11.32 -31.77
N LYS A 386 -22.85 12.62 -31.89
CA LYS A 386 -23.61 13.56 -32.74
C LYS A 386 -23.16 13.65 -34.19
N SER A 387 -22.02 13.07 -34.58
CA SER A 387 -21.48 13.27 -35.95
C SER A 387 -21.72 12.11 -36.93
N ARG A 388 -22.42 11.03 -36.52
CA ARG A 388 -22.65 9.86 -37.40
C ARG A 388 -24.07 9.71 -37.94
N ASN A 389 -25.01 10.62 -37.60
CA ASN A 389 -26.42 10.53 -38.02
C ASN A 389 -26.92 11.65 -38.96
N THR A 390 -26.04 12.50 -39.50
CA THR A 390 -26.41 13.56 -40.47
C THR A 390 -25.97 13.28 -41.90
N GLY A 391 -25.76 12.02 -42.26
CA GLY A 391 -25.28 11.60 -43.59
C GLY A 391 -26.19 10.61 -44.31
N ARG A 392 -27.51 10.72 -44.18
CA ARG A 392 -28.48 10.06 -45.08
C ARG A 392 -29.76 10.91 -45.14
N ASN A 393 -29.75 11.96 -45.95
CA ASN A 393 -30.98 12.41 -46.59
C ASN A 393 -30.86 12.08 -48.08
N ILE A 394 -31.77 11.20 -48.47
CA ILE A 394 -31.98 10.65 -49.78
C ILE A 394 -32.55 11.77 -50.64
N ASP A 395 -31.87 12.06 -51.74
CA ASP A 395 -32.40 12.90 -52.80
C ASP A 395 -33.27 12.01 -53.69
N HIS A 396 -34.59 12.06 -53.48
CA HIS A 396 -35.58 11.54 -54.41
C HIS A 396 -36.42 12.70 -54.91
N GLY A 397 -36.22 13.00 -56.19
CA GLY A 397 -36.85 14.09 -56.90
C GLY A 397 -38.37 14.00 -56.97
N PHE A 398 -38.97 15.17 -57.07
CA PHE A 398 -40.29 15.36 -57.63
C PHE A 398 -40.14 16.17 -58.93
N GLN A 399 -40.53 15.54 -60.03
CA GLN A 399 -40.89 16.22 -61.27
C GLN A 399 -42.22 16.92 -61.04
N GLU A 400 -42.27 18.22 -61.28
CA GLU A 400 -43.51 18.91 -61.61
C GLU A 400 -43.38 19.41 -63.06
N GLN A 401 -44.25 18.85 -63.90
CA GLN A 401 -44.65 19.42 -65.18
C GLN A 401 -45.50 20.65 -64.89
N GLU A 402 -45.25 21.75 -65.60
CA GLU A 402 -46.36 22.60 -66.03
C GLU A 402 -46.04 23.27 -67.36
N ASN A 403 -47.02 23.15 -68.26
CA ASN A 403 -47.09 23.71 -69.59
C ASN A 403 -47.44 25.20 -69.52
N ASP A 404 -46.72 26.05 -70.25
CA ASP A 404 -47.17 26.86 -71.40
C ASP A 404 -46.13 27.96 -71.72
#